data_AF-A0AA46X092-F1
#
_entry.id   AF-A0AA46X092-F1
#
_cell.length_a   1.000
_cell.length_b   1.000
_cell.length_c   1.000
_cell.angle_alpha   90.00
_cell.angle_beta   90.00
_cell.angle_gamma   90.00
#
_symmetry.space_group_name_H-M   'P 1'
#
loop_
_entity.id
_entity.type
_entity.pdbx_description
1 polymer ?
#
loop_
_entity_poly.entity_id
_entity_poly.type
_entity_poly.pdbx_seq_one_letter_code
_entity_poly.pdbx_strand_id
1 'polypeptide(L)'
;MLQKRESNRFASVLKTLRGRDDAPAARPGDERRAGAPAPASDTAPAELRNATPSRLHITDADGRTLVFAPLERRVPTDPERQWPWEGLIRHGYVVPLHATSETRLDGTKARSRRRLHTVTLWCMLEISVAVPVAAFGTGLVRITEAPVVAVAFVAVATMLPGLLFFLFDRQRLSTLRDRFEWQIFRLDPNVRTLADVQAKYGGQMDEVFYAPSEQTTTVNATQRLWPILVSTVTIALGWTMALYSPAASSGAPDTSLFTALSDPLAFAFLGAYFFSLNTCLRRYSRNDLRPKAYGAITVRVITVAVLACLLQAIVGAPESQVYDATVLPLAFVIGVLPETAMVLLRDTVRRFALTRKHRMLEEQLPLTDIEGLDLYDRARLIDEGVPNVEALAHHDLVDLLLETRIPVGRLVDWVDQAILRLHIVDSTAEKDPEGTTVLSDLRALGIRSATDLLAARQRCAHRKALVEAVARRGEPPADAEDRLELLVTGLCDDEWITYIRTWRDRSLVANRYIRLDRDGEPVSVRTEVPDNDLHDCRHPSSRLSSLYRRFTPPCRIGTIL
;
A
#
# COMPACT_ATOMS: atom_id res chain seq x y z
N MET A 1 10.79 23.52 16.78
CA MET A 1 11.83 22.51 16.48
C MET A 1 12.04 22.23 14.98
N LEU A 2 11.09 22.54 14.10
CA LEU A 2 11.26 22.39 12.64
C LEU A 2 12.23 23.43 12.01
N GLN A 3 12.21 24.68 12.47
CA GLN A 3 13.03 25.77 11.92
C GLN A 3 14.55 25.61 12.16
N LYS A 4 14.94 24.88 13.23
CA LYS A 4 16.35 24.61 13.56
C LYS A 4 16.95 23.50 12.68
N ARG A 5 16.10 22.68 12.03
CA ARG A 5 16.53 21.58 11.15
C ARG A 5 16.87 22.07 9.74
N GLU A 6 16.22 23.13 9.27
CA GLU A 6 16.49 23.73 7.96
C GLU A 6 17.77 24.58 7.97
N SER A 7 18.01 25.35 9.04
CA SER A 7 19.23 26.18 9.17
C SER A 7 20.52 25.35 9.16
N ASN A 8 20.51 24.16 9.77
CA ASN A 8 21.65 23.25 9.74
C ASN A 8 21.88 22.58 8.37
N ARG A 9 20.83 22.48 7.53
CA ARG A 9 20.92 21.90 6.18
C ARG A 9 21.54 22.89 5.19
N PHE A 10 21.28 24.18 5.34
CA PHE A 10 21.91 25.23 4.52
C PHE A 10 23.38 25.48 4.90
N ALA A 11 23.74 25.36 6.18
CA ALA A 11 25.12 25.55 6.62
C ALA A 11 26.09 24.45 6.13
N SER A 12 25.60 23.21 5.93
CA SER A 12 26.44 22.12 5.40
C SER A 12 26.69 22.26 3.90
N VAL A 13 25.72 22.74 3.13
CA VAL A 13 25.84 22.97 1.68
C VAL A 13 26.83 24.10 1.36
N LEU A 14 26.86 25.16 2.18
CA LEU A 14 27.81 26.27 2.02
C LEU A 14 29.25 25.90 2.36
N LYS A 15 29.48 24.92 3.26
CA LYS A 15 30.84 24.42 3.55
C LYS A 15 31.41 23.57 2.43
N THR A 16 30.56 22.85 1.69
CA THR A 16 30.99 22.01 0.55
C THR A 16 31.36 22.84 -0.67
N LEU A 17 30.77 24.02 -0.85
CA LEU A 17 31.08 24.92 -1.96
C LEU A 17 32.36 25.76 -1.72
N ARG A 18 32.73 26.02 -0.47
CA ARG A 18 33.92 26.82 -0.12
C ARG A 18 35.25 26.06 -0.12
N GLY A 19 35.21 24.73 -0.23
CA GLY A 19 36.41 23.87 -0.22
C GLY A 19 36.97 23.53 -1.60
N ARG A 20 36.47 24.16 -2.68
CA ARG A 20 36.82 23.79 -4.06
C ARG A 20 37.75 24.78 -4.78
N ASP A 21 38.13 25.89 -4.16
CA ASP A 21 38.89 26.97 -4.81
C ASP A 21 40.39 27.01 -4.50
N ASP A 22 40.95 26.08 -3.73
CA ASP A 22 42.38 26.09 -3.37
C ASP A 22 43.11 24.81 -3.84
N ALA A 23 43.69 24.84 -5.05
CA ALA A 23 44.88 24.06 -5.41
C ALA A 23 45.59 24.65 -6.66
N PRO A 24 46.94 24.58 -6.74
CA PRO A 24 47.75 25.59 -7.44
C PRO A 24 48.10 25.24 -8.90
N ALA A 25 48.41 26.30 -9.64
CA ALA A 25 48.83 26.28 -11.04
C ALA A 25 50.12 25.47 -11.28
N ALA A 26 50.09 24.56 -12.27
CA ALA A 26 51.26 23.86 -12.81
C ALA A 26 51.48 24.22 -14.29
N ARG A 27 52.76 24.37 -14.65
CA ARG A 27 53.34 24.94 -15.89
C ARG A 27 53.12 24.08 -17.16
N PRO A 28 53.26 24.66 -18.37
CA PRO A 28 53.05 23.95 -19.63
C PRO A 28 54.34 23.30 -20.15
N GLY A 29 54.20 22.13 -20.77
CA GLY A 29 55.21 21.50 -21.62
C GLY A 29 55.42 20.02 -21.30
N ASP A 30 54.79 19.12 -22.07
CA ASP A 30 55.50 18.18 -22.95
C ASP A 30 54.48 17.39 -23.78
N GLU A 31 54.57 17.48 -25.10
CA GLU A 31 53.84 16.64 -26.05
C GLU A 31 54.50 15.26 -26.11
N ARG A 32 53.75 14.18 -25.84
CA ARG A 32 54.00 12.85 -26.43
C ARG A 32 52.83 11.88 -26.19
N ARG A 33 52.15 11.56 -27.29
CA ARG A 33 51.40 10.33 -27.62
C ARG A 33 51.01 9.41 -26.44
N ALA A 34 49.73 9.42 -26.09
CA ALA A 34 49.03 8.24 -25.57
C ALA A 34 47.60 8.23 -26.17
N GLY A 35 47.21 7.07 -26.71
CA GLY A 35 46.05 6.91 -27.59
C GLY A 35 44.72 7.39 -27.04
N ALA A 36 43.92 7.97 -27.92
CA ALA A 36 42.49 8.17 -27.70
C ALA A 36 41.82 6.82 -27.40
N PRO A 37 40.95 6.71 -26.40
CA PRO A 37 40.10 5.53 -26.26
C PRO A 37 39.09 5.54 -27.41
N ALA A 38 39.04 4.42 -28.14
CA ALA A 38 38.02 4.15 -29.15
C ALA A 38 36.61 4.25 -28.53
N PRO A 39 35.59 4.68 -29.28
CA PRO A 39 34.21 4.63 -28.81
C PRO A 39 33.82 3.16 -28.55
N ALA A 40 33.31 2.89 -27.36
CA ALA A 40 32.81 1.57 -26.97
C ALA A 40 31.46 1.32 -27.68
N SER A 41 31.51 0.87 -28.94
CA SER A 41 30.44 0.04 -29.51
C SER A 41 30.64 -1.40 -29.02
N ASP A 42 29.55 -2.18 -28.89
CA ASP A 42 29.53 -3.64 -28.72
C ASP A 42 29.32 -4.30 -27.34
N THR A 43 28.38 -3.81 -26.54
CA THR A 43 27.60 -4.78 -25.73
C THR A 43 26.13 -4.41 -25.75
N ALA A 44 25.32 -5.19 -26.46
CA ALA A 44 23.87 -5.12 -26.36
C ALA A 44 23.46 -5.33 -24.88
N PRO A 45 22.54 -4.51 -24.34
CA PRO A 45 22.07 -4.69 -22.97
C PRO A 45 21.42 -6.07 -22.81
N ALA A 46 21.83 -6.80 -21.78
CA ALA A 46 21.41 -8.17 -21.56
C ALA A 46 19.90 -8.30 -21.23
N GLU A 47 19.27 -7.24 -20.72
CA GLU A 47 17.82 -7.16 -20.55
C GLU A 47 17.38 -5.70 -20.78
N LEU A 48 16.21 -5.50 -21.39
CA LEU A 48 15.64 -4.18 -21.63
C LEU A 48 14.26 -4.09 -21.00
N ARG A 49 13.94 -2.93 -20.43
CA ARG A 49 12.62 -2.64 -19.86
C ARG A 49 11.96 -1.48 -20.59
N ASN A 50 10.73 -1.66 -21.05
CA ASN A 50 9.91 -0.53 -21.48
C ASN A 50 9.73 0.44 -20.31
N ALA A 51 10.11 1.71 -20.48
CA ALA A 51 10.10 2.70 -19.42
C ALA A 51 8.79 3.51 -19.36
N THR A 52 7.82 3.17 -20.21
CA THR A 52 6.60 3.96 -20.43
C THR A 52 5.35 3.12 -20.16
N PRO A 53 4.20 3.77 -19.86
CA PRO A 53 2.93 3.08 -19.68
C PRO A 53 2.23 2.71 -20.99
N SER A 54 2.79 3.10 -22.14
CA SER A 54 2.29 2.75 -23.46
C SER A 54 2.92 1.46 -23.98
N ARG A 55 2.16 0.74 -24.82
CA ARG A 55 2.70 -0.34 -25.64
C ARG A 55 3.56 0.28 -26.73
N LEU A 56 4.85 -0.02 -26.75
CA LEU A 56 5.77 0.55 -27.73
C LEU A 56 5.79 -0.31 -28.99
N HIS A 57 5.59 0.30 -30.14
CA HIS A 57 5.78 -0.27 -31.47
C HIS A 57 6.96 0.44 -32.12
N ILE A 58 8.13 -0.20 -32.11
CA ILE A 58 9.39 0.38 -32.57
C ILE A 58 9.68 -0.15 -33.97
N THR A 59 9.62 0.70 -34.97
CA THR A 59 9.91 0.35 -36.37
C THR A 59 11.28 0.88 -36.77
N ASP A 60 12.16 -0.02 -37.19
CA ASP A 60 13.51 0.30 -37.67
C ASP A 60 13.49 0.91 -39.09
N ALA A 61 14.62 1.46 -39.54
CA ALA A 61 14.81 1.98 -40.90
C ALA A 61 14.51 0.92 -41.98
N ASP A 62 14.76 -0.36 -41.67
CA ASP A 62 14.47 -1.51 -42.52
C ASP A 62 12.98 -1.93 -42.52
N GLY A 63 12.12 -1.23 -41.78
CA GLY A 63 10.68 -1.48 -41.73
C GLY A 63 10.24 -2.63 -40.81
N ARG A 64 11.16 -3.21 -40.03
CA ARG A 64 10.85 -4.23 -39.02
C ARG A 64 10.32 -3.60 -37.75
N THR A 65 9.25 -4.15 -37.19
CA THR A 65 8.61 -3.63 -35.98
C THR A 65 8.80 -4.56 -34.79
N LEU A 66 9.31 -4.03 -33.69
CA LEU A 66 9.39 -4.68 -32.39
C LEU A 66 8.32 -4.11 -31.47
N VAL A 67 7.61 -4.99 -30.76
CA VAL A 67 6.56 -4.59 -29.83
C VAL A 67 6.99 -4.89 -28.39
N PHE A 68 6.91 -3.88 -27.53
CA PHE A 68 7.03 -4.04 -26.08
C PHE A 68 5.69 -3.74 -25.42
N ALA A 69 5.17 -4.68 -24.63
CA ALA A 69 4.10 -4.39 -23.71
C ALA A 69 4.58 -3.34 -22.67
N PRO A 70 3.65 -2.60 -22.04
CA PRO A 70 4.05 -1.56 -21.11
C PRO A 70 4.78 -2.17 -19.90
N LEU A 71 5.88 -1.52 -19.51
CA LEU A 71 6.77 -1.97 -18.44
C LEU A 71 7.33 -3.39 -18.57
N GLU A 72 7.17 -4.03 -19.74
CA GLU A 72 7.69 -5.36 -20.03
C GLU A 72 9.22 -5.37 -19.93
N ARG A 73 9.75 -6.43 -19.32
CA ARG A 73 11.19 -6.74 -19.30
C ARG A 73 11.44 -7.86 -20.30
N ARG A 74 12.37 -7.65 -21.21
CA ARG A 74 12.67 -8.60 -22.29
C ARG A 74 14.16 -8.66 -22.55
N VAL A 75 14.67 -9.89 -22.64
CA VAL A 75 15.99 -10.16 -23.20
C VAL A 75 15.87 -10.09 -24.73
N PRO A 76 16.66 -9.24 -25.41
CA PRO A 76 16.69 -9.21 -26.87
C PRO A 76 17.00 -10.61 -27.40
N THR A 77 16.04 -11.23 -28.07
CA THR A 77 16.07 -12.66 -28.39
C THR A 77 16.90 -12.97 -29.65
N ASP A 78 17.47 -11.93 -30.26
CA ASP A 78 18.14 -11.99 -31.57
C ASP A 78 19.63 -11.60 -31.41
N PRO A 79 20.50 -12.54 -31.01
CA PRO A 79 21.92 -12.25 -30.73
C PRO A 79 22.73 -11.89 -31.98
N GLU A 80 22.20 -12.15 -33.18
CA GLU A 80 22.88 -11.84 -34.46
C GLU A 80 22.61 -10.43 -34.97
N ARG A 81 21.68 -9.66 -34.37
CA ARG A 81 21.31 -8.33 -34.87
C ARG A 81 21.19 -7.28 -33.76
N GLN A 82 22.14 -6.36 -33.75
CA GLN A 82 22.24 -5.27 -32.79
C GLN A 82 21.24 -4.17 -33.18
N TRP A 83 20.10 -4.13 -32.48
CA TRP A 83 19.18 -3.00 -32.56
C TRP A 83 19.85 -1.74 -31.99
N PRO A 84 19.64 -0.54 -32.56
CA PRO A 84 20.28 0.68 -32.09
C PRO A 84 19.53 1.25 -30.88
N TRP A 85 19.88 0.76 -29.69
CA TRP A 85 19.17 1.09 -28.45
C TRP A 85 19.52 2.47 -27.88
N GLU A 86 20.65 3.07 -28.26
CA GLU A 86 21.18 4.28 -27.62
C GLU A 86 20.21 5.47 -27.69
N GLY A 87 19.62 5.75 -28.85
CA GLY A 87 18.62 6.80 -29.01
C GLY A 87 17.39 6.55 -28.13
N LEU A 88 16.89 5.31 -28.11
CA LEU A 88 15.74 4.92 -27.27
C LEU A 88 16.02 5.04 -25.77
N ILE A 89 17.24 4.75 -25.34
CA ILE A 89 17.69 4.88 -23.94
C ILE A 89 17.85 6.35 -23.56
N ARG A 90 18.49 7.15 -24.42
CA ARG A 90 18.69 8.59 -24.20
C ARG A 90 17.37 9.33 -24.05
N HIS A 91 16.36 8.94 -24.83
CA HIS A 91 15.01 9.50 -24.76
C HIS A 91 14.14 8.89 -23.64
N GLY A 92 14.64 7.91 -22.89
CA GLY A 92 13.93 7.31 -21.76
C GLY A 92 12.71 6.47 -22.17
N TYR A 93 12.69 5.93 -23.39
CA TYR A 93 11.65 4.98 -23.83
C TYR A 93 11.92 3.57 -23.33
N VAL A 94 13.20 3.21 -23.27
CA VAL A 94 13.66 1.92 -22.79
C VAL A 94 14.76 2.16 -21.77
N VAL A 95 14.74 1.44 -20.66
CA VAL A 95 15.84 1.42 -19.70
C VAL A 95 16.62 0.13 -19.87
N PRO A 96 17.96 0.17 -20.01
CA PRO A 96 18.76 -1.02 -19.98
C PRO A 96 18.74 -1.59 -18.57
N LEU A 97 18.09 -2.73 -18.41
CA LEU A 97 18.37 -3.61 -17.30
C LEU A 97 19.69 -4.26 -17.66
N HIS A 98 20.80 -3.63 -17.23
CA HIS A 98 22.06 -4.34 -17.27
C HIS A 98 21.77 -5.69 -16.62
N ALA A 99 22.07 -6.81 -17.30
CA ALA A 99 22.29 -8.03 -16.54
C ALA A 99 23.21 -7.55 -15.45
N THR A 100 22.73 -7.58 -14.21
CA THR A 100 23.65 -7.59 -13.11
C THR A 100 24.56 -8.73 -13.47
N SER A 101 25.74 -8.39 -13.96
CA SER A 101 26.90 -9.16 -13.67
C SER A 101 26.79 -9.35 -12.16
N GLU A 102 26.31 -10.51 -11.76
CA GLU A 102 26.43 -11.00 -10.40
C GLU A 102 27.91 -11.09 -9.99
N THR A 103 28.86 -10.48 -10.73
CA THR A 103 30.28 -10.81 -10.67
C THR A 103 31.31 -9.71 -10.90
N ARG A 104 31.03 -8.39 -11.16
CA ARG A 104 32.21 -7.47 -11.17
C ARG A 104 32.18 -6.00 -10.70
N LEU A 105 31.05 -5.35 -10.44
CA LEU A 105 30.99 -4.06 -9.71
C LEU A 105 29.56 -3.95 -9.13
N ASP A 106 29.21 -4.33 -7.90
CA ASP A 106 29.85 -4.32 -6.59
C ASP A 106 29.34 -5.51 -5.76
N GLY A 107 30.22 -6.46 -5.41
CA GLY A 107 29.90 -7.65 -4.61
C GLY A 107 29.50 -7.37 -3.15
N THR A 108 29.40 -6.12 -2.73
CA THR A 108 29.05 -5.68 -1.37
C THR A 108 27.55 -5.43 -1.18
N LYS A 109 26.82 -5.06 -2.25
CA LYS A 109 25.45 -4.46 -2.21
C LYS A 109 24.32 -5.46 -2.07
N ALA A 110 24.17 -6.38 -3.03
CA ALA A 110 23.21 -7.48 -2.93
C ALA A 110 23.52 -8.42 -1.76
N ARG A 111 24.79 -8.42 -1.34
CA ARG A 111 25.29 -9.18 -0.21
C ARG A 111 24.82 -8.59 1.13
N SER A 112 24.58 -7.27 1.24
CA SER A 112 24.17 -6.64 2.51
C SER A 112 22.70 -6.91 2.89
N ARG A 113 21.74 -6.81 1.95
CA ARG A 113 20.32 -7.15 2.21
C ARG A 113 20.14 -8.63 2.50
N ARG A 114 20.76 -9.50 1.69
CA ARG A 114 20.75 -10.95 1.96
C ARG A 114 21.40 -11.25 3.31
N ARG A 115 22.55 -10.66 3.63
CA ARG A 115 23.18 -10.79 4.96
C ARG A 115 22.29 -10.30 6.08
N LEU A 116 21.61 -9.16 5.94
CA LEU A 116 20.71 -8.64 6.98
C LEU A 116 19.54 -9.59 7.21
N HIS A 117 18.86 -10.04 6.15
CA HIS A 117 17.75 -10.99 6.28
C HIS A 117 18.23 -12.33 6.85
N THR A 118 19.39 -12.82 6.41
CA THR A 118 20.03 -14.01 6.97
C THR A 118 20.33 -13.82 8.46
N VAL A 119 20.95 -12.71 8.86
CA VAL A 119 21.25 -12.40 10.26
C VAL A 119 19.97 -12.31 11.08
N THR A 120 18.93 -11.62 10.61
CA THR A 120 17.66 -11.53 11.34
C THR A 120 16.97 -12.90 11.45
N LEU A 121 16.98 -13.71 10.39
CA LEU A 121 16.48 -15.09 10.43
C LEU A 121 17.28 -15.96 11.41
N TRP A 122 18.60 -15.82 11.46
CA TRP A 122 19.45 -16.49 12.44
C TRP A 122 19.13 -16.02 13.85
N CYS A 123 19.08 -14.72 14.12
CA CYS A 123 18.70 -14.20 15.44
C CYS A 123 17.31 -14.70 15.86
N MET A 124 16.37 -14.74 14.92
CA MET A 124 15.02 -15.24 15.17
C MET A 124 15.02 -16.74 15.50
N LEU A 125 15.76 -17.54 14.74
CA LEU A 125 15.95 -18.97 15.00
C LEU A 125 16.61 -19.20 16.37
N GLU A 126 17.68 -18.45 16.66
CA GLU A 126 18.37 -18.50 17.94
C GLU A 126 17.43 -18.13 19.09
N ILE A 127 16.64 -17.05 18.98
CA ILE A 127 15.65 -16.68 20.01
C ILE A 127 14.60 -17.79 20.18
N SER A 128 14.06 -18.31 19.07
CA SER A 128 13.04 -19.36 19.08
C SER A 128 13.52 -20.68 19.68
N VAL A 129 14.82 -21.00 19.63
CA VAL A 129 15.39 -22.23 20.20
C VAL A 129 16.00 -22.00 21.58
N ALA A 130 16.81 -20.95 21.75
CA ALA A 130 17.54 -20.69 22.98
C ALA A 130 16.61 -20.33 24.14
N VAL A 131 15.53 -19.58 23.91
CA VAL A 131 14.59 -19.20 24.99
C VAL A 131 13.89 -20.44 25.56
N PRO A 132 13.28 -21.33 24.76
CA PRO A 132 12.75 -22.59 25.28
C PRO A 132 13.83 -23.47 25.92
N VAL A 133 14.98 -23.68 25.28
CA VAL A 133 16.05 -24.52 25.85
C VAL A 133 16.52 -24.00 27.21
N ALA A 134 16.70 -22.69 27.36
CA ALA A 134 17.07 -22.09 28.63
C ALA A 134 15.97 -22.23 29.69
N ALA A 135 14.70 -22.07 29.32
CA ALA A 135 13.57 -22.23 30.23
C ALA A 135 13.44 -23.68 30.76
N PHE A 136 13.66 -24.67 29.91
CA PHE A 136 13.69 -26.08 30.32
C PHE A 136 14.96 -26.43 31.11
N GLY A 137 16.13 -25.91 30.70
CA GLY A 137 17.41 -26.18 31.34
C GLY A 137 17.54 -25.59 32.75
N THR A 138 16.93 -24.43 33.00
CA THR A 138 16.85 -23.80 34.32
C THR A 138 15.75 -24.41 35.21
N GLY A 139 14.92 -25.29 34.65
CA GLY A 139 13.80 -25.90 35.36
C GLY A 139 12.60 -24.98 35.58
N LEU A 140 12.56 -23.82 34.91
CA LEU A 140 11.42 -22.89 34.87
C LEU A 140 10.18 -23.54 34.24
N VAL A 141 10.39 -24.41 33.25
CA VAL A 141 9.37 -25.25 32.61
C VAL A 141 9.75 -26.71 32.81
N ARG A 142 8.88 -27.51 33.41
CA ARG A 142 9.07 -28.95 33.59
C ARG A 142 7.91 -29.71 32.97
N ILE A 143 8.12 -30.21 31.76
CA ILE A 143 7.21 -31.15 31.10
C ILE A 143 7.94 -32.50 31.08
N THR A 144 7.41 -33.49 31.79
CA THR A 144 8.03 -34.82 31.90
C THR A 144 7.75 -35.68 30.66
N GLU A 145 6.58 -35.46 30.04
CA GLU A 145 6.18 -36.13 28.80
C GLU A 145 6.84 -35.46 27.59
N ALA A 146 7.78 -36.17 26.95
CA ALA A 146 8.40 -35.77 25.69
C ALA A 146 8.93 -34.31 25.66
N PRO A 147 9.87 -33.92 26.54
CA PRO A 147 10.37 -32.54 26.66
C PRO A 147 10.94 -32.00 25.35
N VAL A 148 11.57 -32.85 24.55
CA VAL A 148 12.11 -32.49 23.22
C VAL A 148 10.98 -32.05 22.27
N VAL A 149 9.83 -32.73 22.30
CA VAL A 149 8.68 -32.40 21.47
C VAL A 149 8.08 -31.07 21.91
N ALA A 150 7.99 -30.81 23.22
CA ALA A 150 7.51 -29.54 23.73
C ALA A 150 8.43 -28.36 23.36
N VAL A 151 9.75 -28.52 23.49
CA VAL A 151 10.73 -27.51 23.04
C VAL A 151 10.61 -27.25 21.53
N ALA A 152 10.50 -28.30 20.72
CA ALA A 152 10.32 -28.17 19.27
C ALA A 152 9.00 -27.46 18.92
N PHE A 153 7.91 -27.78 19.60
CA PHE A 153 6.62 -27.13 19.41
C PHE A 153 6.69 -25.62 19.70
N VAL A 154 7.26 -25.22 20.84
CA VAL A 154 7.42 -23.80 21.20
C VAL A 154 8.34 -23.08 20.23
N ALA A 155 9.44 -23.71 19.80
CA ALA A 155 10.33 -23.13 18.81
C ALA A 155 9.62 -22.86 17.47
N VAL A 156 8.80 -23.80 17.01
CA VAL A 156 7.99 -23.61 15.78
C VAL A 156 6.92 -22.53 15.98
N ALA A 157 6.20 -22.55 17.11
CA ALA A 157 5.13 -21.60 17.40
C ALA A 157 5.65 -20.15 17.50
N THR A 158 6.82 -19.95 18.12
CA THR A 158 7.46 -18.62 18.20
C THR A 158 7.98 -18.15 16.85
N MET A 159 8.47 -19.08 16.01
CA MET A 159 9.04 -18.75 14.72
C MET A 159 7.98 -18.45 13.65
N LEU A 160 6.79 -19.05 13.75
CA LEU A 160 5.78 -19.02 12.69
C LEU A 160 5.36 -17.59 12.27
N PRO A 161 5.02 -16.65 13.17
CA PRO A 161 4.58 -15.32 12.76
C PRO A 161 5.67 -14.53 12.01
N GLY A 162 6.93 -14.55 12.46
CA GLY A 162 7.99 -13.84 11.77
C GLY A 162 8.41 -14.52 10.46
N LEU A 163 8.32 -15.86 10.37
CA LEU A 163 8.58 -16.58 9.12
C LEU A 163 7.61 -16.17 8.01
N LEU A 164 6.33 -15.95 8.34
CA LEU A 164 5.34 -15.44 7.40
C LEU A 164 5.76 -14.09 6.79
N PHE A 165 6.43 -13.21 7.54
CA PHE A 165 6.96 -11.96 7.02
C PHE A 165 8.08 -12.19 6.00
N PHE A 166 9.04 -13.07 6.30
CA PHE A 166 10.14 -13.34 5.37
C PHE A 166 9.66 -14.05 4.09
N LEU A 167 8.67 -14.94 4.20
CA LEU A 167 8.01 -15.53 3.05
C LEU A 167 7.29 -14.46 2.21
N PHE A 168 6.60 -13.53 2.87
CA PHE A 168 5.90 -12.43 2.22
C PHE A 168 6.86 -11.50 1.47
N ASP A 169 7.91 -11.03 2.15
CA ASP A 169 8.94 -10.16 1.58
C ASP A 169 9.59 -10.82 0.35
N ARG A 170 9.91 -12.11 0.44
CA ARG A 170 10.53 -12.84 -0.67
C ARG A 170 9.60 -13.04 -1.87
N GLN A 171 8.32 -13.34 -1.64
CA GLN A 171 7.41 -13.75 -2.71
C GLN A 171 6.62 -12.59 -3.35
N ARG A 172 6.22 -11.60 -2.54
CA ARG A 172 5.21 -10.62 -2.95
C ARG A 172 5.77 -9.22 -3.16
N LEU A 173 6.87 -8.88 -2.51
CA LEU A 173 7.26 -7.49 -2.40
C LEU A 173 7.73 -6.86 -3.73
N SER A 174 8.50 -7.59 -4.54
CA SER A 174 8.86 -7.13 -5.89
C SER A 174 7.61 -6.90 -6.75
N THR A 175 6.66 -7.83 -6.69
CA THR A 175 5.39 -7.73 -7.43
C THR A 175 4.51 -6.58 -6.97
N LEU A 176 4.66 -6.12 -5.72
CA LEU A 176 3.93 -4.97 -5.19
C LEU A 176 4.55 -3.66 -5.66
N ARG A 177 5.89 -3.58 -5.67
CA ARG A 177 6.61 -2.43 -6.24
C ARG A 177 6.29 -2.26 -7.72
N ASP A 178 6.37 -3.34 -8.50
CA ASP A 178 6.03 -3.30 -9.93
C ASP A 178 4.55 -2.90 -10.16
N ARG A 179 3.63 -3.37 -9.29
CA ARG A 179 2.22 -2.96 -9.35
C ARG A 179 2.03 -1.49 -9.00
N PHE A 180 2.75 -0.97 -8.00
CA PHE A 180 2.71 0.45 -7.66
C PHE A 180 3.21 1.31 -8.83
N GLU A 181 4.36 0.97 -9.42
CA GLU A 181 4.90 1.64 -10.61
C GLU A 181 3.87 1.67 -11.74
N TRP A 182 3.18 0.55 -11.98
CA TRP A 182 2.09 0.50 -12.95
C TRP A 182 0.94 1.44 -12.65
N GLN A 183 0.50 1.48 -11.39
CA GLN A 183 -0.67 2.28 -11.02
C GLN A 183 -0.35 3.79 -10.98
N ILE A 184 0.87 4.19 -10.61
CA ILE A 184 1.22 5.61 -10.55
C ILE A 184 1.24 6.25 -11.93
N PHE A 185 1.64 5.51 -12.98
CA PHE A 185 1.50 6.01 -14.36
C PHE A 185 0.06 6.27 -14.77
N ARG A 186 -0.87 5.49 -14.22
CA ARG A 186 -2.29 5.66 -14.49
C ARG A 186 -2.87 6.84 -13.68
N LEU A 187 -2.40 7.03 -12.46
CA LEU A 187 -2.92 8.01 -11.51
C LEU A 187 -2.35 9.42 -11.72
N ASP A 188 -1.03 9.57 -11.82
CA ASP A 188 -0.37 10.89 -11.89
C ASP A 188 -0.30 11.39 -13.34
N PRO A 189 -0.93 12.52 -13.68
CA PRO A 189 -0.86 13.09 -15.03
C PRO A 189 0.55 13.55 -15.42
N ASN A 190 1.40 13.89 -14.45
CA ASN A 190 2.73 14.47 -14.66
C ASN A 190 3.82 13.43 -14.91
N VAL A 191 3.54 12.16 -14.64
CA VAL A 191 4.51 11.07 -14.79
C VAL A 191 4.34 10.41 -16.16
N ARG A 192 5.42 10.36 -16.95
CA ARG A 192 5.41 9.78 -18.31
C ARG A 192 6.42 8.66 -18.51
N THR A 193 7.49 8.66 -17.72
CA THR A 193 8.58 7.67 -17.77
C THR A 193 8.89 7.10 -16.38
N LEU A 194 9.55 5.95 -16.32
CA LEU A 194 10.04 5.38 -15.05
C LEU A 194 11.04 6.30 -14.34
N ALA A 195 11.78 7.13 -15.08
CA ALA A 195 12.66 8.13 -14.50
C ALA A 195 11.88 9.16 -13.70
N ASP A 196 10.72 9.61 -14.20
CA ASP A 196 9.84 10.54 -13.48
C ASP A 196 9.28 9.91 -12.21
N VAL A 197 8.88 8.63 -12.27
CA VAL A 197 8.44 7.87 -11.09
C VAL A 197 9.55 7.83 -10.04
N GLN A 198 10.76 7.46 -10.44
CA GLN A 198 11.89 7.34 -9.52
C GLN A 198 12.31 8.70 -8.96
N ALA A 199 12.23 9.77 -9.76
CA ALA A 199 12.57 11.12 -9.31
C ALA A 199 11.56 11.67 -8.29
N LYS A 200 10.26 11.44 -8.50
CA LYS A 200 9.19 11.98 -7.65
C LYS A 200 8.88 11.09 -6.44
N TYR A 201 8.80 9.77 -6.65
CA TYR A 201 8.31 8.80 -5.67
C TYR A 201 9.38 7.79 -5.22
N GLY A 202 10.56 7.76 -5.85
CA GLY A 202 11.59 6.76 -5.57
C GLY A 202 11.98 6.68 -4.11
N GLY A 203 12.11 7.82 -3.42
CA GLY A 203 12.41 7.86 -1.99
C GLY A 203 11.34 7.19 -1.11
N GLN A 204 10.07 7.52 -1.34
CA GLN A 204 8.93 6.93 -0.61
C GLN A 204 8.74 5.44 -0.96
N MET A 205 8.90 5.08 -2.23
CA MET A 205 8.86 3.68 -2.68
C MET A 205 9.97 2.84 -2.06
N ASP A 206 11.18 3.39 -1.96
CA ASP A 206 12.32 2.73 -1.33
C ASP A 206 12.12 2.60 0.19
N GLU A 207 11.40 3.55 0.80
CA GLU A 207 10.93 3.46 2.18
C GLU A 207 9.88 2.34 2.35
N VAL A 208 8.86 2.25 1.51
CA VAL A 208 7.75 1.29 1.72
C VAL A 208 8.04 -0.12 1.16
N PHE A 209 8.70 -0.20 0.02
CA PHE A 209 8.98 -1.44 -0.73
C PHE A 209 10.46 -1.83 -0.78
N TYR A 210 11.34 -1.19 -0.02
CA TYR A 210 12.79 -1.48 0.02
C TYR A 210 13.52 -1.14 -1.30
N ALA A 211 14.58 -0.33 -1.20
CA ALA A 211 15.52 -0.13 -2.31
C ALA A 211 16.35 -1.40 -2.59
N PRO A 212 16.61 -1.71 -3.87
CA PRO A 212 17.77 -2.49 -4.30
C PRO A 212 19.09 -1.70 -4.25
N SER A 213 19.08 -0.39 -3.97
CA SER A 213 20.25 0.50 -4.06
C SER A 213 20.70 1.06 -2.70
N GLU A 214 22.00 1.38 -2.62
CA GLU A 214 22.86 1.25 -1.43
C GLU A 214 22.93 2.47 -0.49
N GLN A 215 22.60 3.68 -0.93
CA GLN A 215 23.10 4.88 -0.21
C GLN A 215 22.25 5.31 0.99
N THR A 216 20.99 4.91 1.05
CA THR A 216 20.12 5.14 2.20
C THR A 216 19.80 3.80 2.86
N THR A 217 20.60 3.46 3.87
CA THR A 217 20.12 2.95 5.18
C THR A 217 20.21 1.46 5.50
N THR A 218 21.43 0.98 5.80
CA THR A 218 21.59 -0.16 6.71
C THR A 218 20.92 0.11 8.06
N VAL A 219 20.98 1.35 8.55
CA VAL A 219 20.35 1.79 9.81
C VAL A 219 18.81 1.70 9.77
N ASN A 220 18.15 2.19 8.73
CA ASN A 220 16.67 2.12 8.64
C ASN A 220 16.18 0.70 8.35
N ALA A 221 16.95 -0.12 7.61
CA ALA A 221 16.63 -1.54 7.43
C ALA A 221 16.67 -2.30 8.77
N THR A 222 17.68 -2.04 9.63
CA THR A 222 17.70 -2.59 11.00
C THR A 222 16.57 -2.06 11.88
N GLN A 223 16.25 -0.76 11.83
CA GLN A 223 15.16 -0.17 12.60
C GLN A 223 13.80 -0.76 12.23
N ARG A 224 13.62 -1.20 10.98
CA ARG A 224 12.35 -1.75 10.48
C ARG A 224 12.17 -3.24 10.69
N LEU A 225 13.25 -4.02 10.85
CA LEU A 225 13.15 -5.44 11.22
C LEU A 225 13.05 -5.64 12.75
N TRP A 226 13.41 -4.62 13.53
CA TRP A 226 13.34 -4.63 15.00
C TRP A 226 11.96 -5.02 15.55
N PRO A 227 10.81 -4.51 15.04
CA PRO A 227 9.49 -4.93 15.52
C PRO A 227 9.24 -6.44 15.41
N ILE A 228 9.81 -7.10 14.39
CA ILE A 228 9.66 -8.56 14.19
C ILE A 228 10.46 -9.31 15.24
N LEU A 229 11.70 -8.87 15.52
CA LEU A 229 12.53 -9.46 16.58
C LEU A 229 11.89 -9.26 17.95
N VAL A 230 11.43 -8.04 18.26
CA VAL A 230 10.74 -7.76 19.53
C VAL A 230 9.49 -8.61 19.66
N SER A 231 8.67 -8.69 18.60
CA SER A 231 7.50 -9.57 18.59
C SER A 231 7.86 -11.04 18.83
N THR A 232 8.94 -11.53 18.20
CA THR A 232 9.40 -12.91 18.39
C THR A 232 9.82 -13.15 19.84
N VAL A 233 10.59 -12.23 20.43
CA VAL A 233 10.99 -12.30 21.84
C VAL A 233 9.77 -12.26 22.76
N THR A 234 8.81 -11.37 22.52
CA THR A 234 7.59 -11.27 23.33
C THR A 234 6.73 -12.52 23.22
N ILE A 235 6.61 -13.12 22.03
CA ILE A 235 5.90 -14.40 21.86
C ILE A 235 6.66 -15.55 22.53
N ALA A 236 7.99 -15.57 22.46
CA ALA A 236 8.81 -16.56 23.16
C ALA A 236 8.64 -16.46 24.68
N LEU A 237 8.70 -15.25 25.23
CA LEU A 237 8.41 -14.99 26.65
C LEU A 237 6.98 -15.42 27.02
N GLY A 238 6.00 -15.09 26.17
CA GLY A 238 4.61 -15.50 26.38
C GLY A 238 4.44 -17.02 26.44
N TRP A 239 5.09 -17.77 25.55
CA TRP A 239 5.10 -19.23 25.61
C TRP A 239 5.81 -19.77 26.86
N THR A 240 6.92 -19.15 27.30
CA THR A 240 7.59 -19.57 28.55
C THR A 240 6.73 -19.31 29.78
N MET A 241 6.00 -18.19 29.82
CA MET A 241 5.06 -17.89 30.91
C MET A 241 3.84 -18.81 30.87
N ALA A 242 3.31 -19.11 29.69
CA ALA A 242 2.16 -19.99 29.52
C ALA A 242 2.46 -21.45 29.91
N LEU A 243 3.72 -21.87 29.84
CA LEU A 243 4.19 -23.20 30.25
C LEU A 243 4.85 -23.20 31.63
N TYR A 244 4.81 -22.07 32.35
CA TYR A 244 5.33 -21.98 33.70
C TYR A 244 4.50 -22.88 34.62
N SER A 245 5.17 -23.79 35.33
CA SER A 245 4.51 -24.69 36.28
C SER A 245 4.99 -24.36 37.70
N PRO A 246 4.16 -23.71 38.54
CA PRO A 246 4.48 -23.50 39.96
C PRO A 246 4.60 -24.84 40.73
N ALA A 247 3.95 -25.91 40.24
CA ALA A 247 4.02 -27.25 40.82
C ALA A 247 5.40 -27.91 40.68
N ALA A 248 6.33 -27.30 39.93
CA ALA A 248 7.72 -27.74 39.82
C ALA A 248 8.49 -27.66 41.16
N SER A 249 8.03 -26.85 42.13
CA SER A 249 8.64 -26.76 43.47
C SER A 249 8.17 -27.84 44.45
N SER A 250 7.10 -28.58 44.14
CA SER A 250 6.48 -29.55 45.07
C SER A 250 6.70 -31.02 44.71
N GLY A 251 7.49 -31.33 43.67
CA GLY A 251 7.90 -32.71 43.35
C GLY A 251 6.81 -33.61 42.76
N ALA A 252 5.75 -33.03 42.19
CA ALA A 252 4.68 -33.80 41.56
C ALA A 252 5.17 -34.50 40.27
N PRO A 253 4.89 -35.81 40.10
CA PRO A 253 5.25 -36.53 38.89
C PRO A 253 4.19 -36.24 37.82
N ASP A 254 4.67 -35.90 36.63
CA ASP A 254 3.89 -35.83 35.40
C ASP A 254 3.00 -34.60 35.18
N THR A 255 3.67 -33.51 34.75
CA THR A 255 3.00 -32.38 34.11
C THR A 255 3.02 -32.58 32.60
N SER A 256 1.85 -32.89 32.01
CA SER A 256 1.67 -32.90 30.56
C SER A 256 1.59 -31.45 30.03
N LEU A 257 1.80 -31.27 28.73
CA LEU A 257 1.70 -29.94 28.10
C LEU A 257 0.32 -29.30 28.31
N PHE A 258 -0.74 -30.10 28.34
CA PHE A 258 -2.10 -29.62 28.53
C PHE A 258 -2.38 -29.16 29.97
N THR A 259 -1.81 -29.84 30.97
CA THR A 259 -1.94 -29.40 32.36
C THR A 259 -1.16 -28.12 32.62
N ALA A 260 0.02 -27.96 32.01
CA ALA A 260 0.78 -26.70 32.07
C ALA A 260 0.00 -25.51 31.46
N LEU A 261 -0.76 -25.74 30.38
CA LEU A 261 -1.56 -24.71 29.73
C LEU A 261 -2.87 -24.38 30.46
N SER A 262 -3.19 -25.05 31.58
CA SER A 262 -4.47 -24.90 32.30
C SER A 262 -4.52 -23.67 33.24
N ASP A 263 -3.69 -22.65 33.00
CA ASP A 263 -3.66 -21.39 33.77
C ASP A 263 -4.37 -20.25 33.03
N PRO A 264 -5.08 -19.33 33.71
CA PRO A 264 -5.72 -18.18 33.05
C PRO A 264 -4.75 -17.30 32.23
N LEU A 265 -3.50 -17.13 32.67
CA LEU A 265 -2.51 -16.38 31.86
C LEU A 265 -2.16 -17.13 30.57
N ALA A 266 -2.05 -18.46 30.65
CA ALA A 266 -1.79 -19.32 29.49
C ALA A 266 -2.94 -19.28 28.47
N PHE A 267 -4.20 -19.37 28.92
CA PHE A 267 -5.37 -19.27 28.04
C PHE A 267 -5.51 -17.87 27.41
N ALA A 268 -5.27 -16.81 28.19
CA ALA A 268 -5.26 -15.45 27.65
C ALA A 268 -4.15 -15.27 26.59
N PHE A 269 -2.94 -15.72 26.89
CA PHE A 269 -1.85 -15.72 25.91
C PHE A 269 -2.20 -16.55 24.66
N LEU A 270 -2.82 -17.71 24.80
CA LEU A 270 -3.22 -18.55 23.66
C LEU A 270 -4.25 -17.84 22.76
N GLY A 271 -5.19 -17.11 23.35
CA GLY A 271 -6.12 -16.24 22.61
C GLY A 271 -5.39 -15.10 21.89
N ALA A 272 -4.41 -14.47 22.55
CA ALA A 272 -3.58 -13.43 21.93
C ALA A 272 -2.75 -14.00 20.77
N TYR A 273 -2.11 -15.15 20.95
CA TYR A 273 -1.33 -15.84 19.93
C TYR A 273 -2.20 -16.24 18.73
N PHE A 274 -3.36 -16.86 18.97
CA PHE A 274 -4.31 -17.27 17.94
C PHE A 274 -4.72 -16.09 17.05
N PHE A 275 -5.12 -14.96 17.63
CA PHE A 275 -5.52 -13.80 16.85
C PHE A 275 -4.32 -13.15 16.14
N SER A 276 -3.14 -13.12 16.78
CA SER A 276 -1.94 -12.55 16.17
C SER A 276 -1.54 -13.33 14.92
N LEU A 277 -1.59 -14.67 14.99
CA LEU A 277 -1.34 -15.55 13.86
C LEU A 277 -2.38 -15.35 12.74
N ASN A 278 -3.67 -15.30 13.09
CA ASN A 278 -4.73 -15.03 12.12
C ASN A 278 -4.60 -13.64 11.46
N THR A 279 -4.15 -12.64 12.22
CA THR A 279 -3.89 -11.30 11.71
C THR A 279 -2.73 -11.31 10.73
N CYS A 280 -1.62 -11.97 11.07
CA CYS A 280 -0.49 -12.18 10.16
C CYS A 280 -0.94 -12.90 8.88
N LEU A 281 -1.70 -13.99 8.99
CA LEU A 281 -2.19 -14.77 7.85
C LEU A 281 -3.13 -13.96 6.95
N ARG A 282 -4.06 -13.20 7.55
CA ARG A 282 -4.98 -12.33 6.80
C ARG A 282 -4.22 -11.21 6.08
N ARG A 283 -3.28 -10.55 6.75
CA ARG A 283 -2.42 -9.53 6.16
C ARG A 283 -1.50 -10.12 5.07
N TYR A 284 -0.99 -11.33 5.26
CA TYR A 284 -0.23 -12.06 4.24
C TYR A 284 -1.08 -12.29 2.98
N SER A 285 -2.30 -12.83 3.14
CA SER A 285 -3.23 -13.10 2.04
C SER A 285 -3.66 -11.83 1.30
N ARG A 286 -3.89 -10.73 2.03
CA ARG A 286 -4.27 -9.42 1.47
C ARG A 286 -3.07 -8.59 0.95
N ASN A 287 -1.87 -9.16 0.93
CA ASN A 287 -0.63 -8.49 0.55
C ASN A 287 -0.26 -7.22 1.36
N ASP A 288 -0.64 -7.20 2.63
CA ASP A 288 -0.50 -6.08 3.55
C ASP A 288 0.29 -6.45 4.83
N LEU A 289 1.17 -7.45 4.73
CA LEU A 289 2.04 -7.78 5.86
C LEU A 289 3.18 -6.76 5.93
N ARG A 290 3.23 -6.02 7.03
CA ARG A 290 4.18 -4.92 7.30
C ARG A 290 4.87 -5.14 8.63
N PRO A 291 6.10 -4.64 8.84
CA PRO A 291 6.75 -4.72 10.13
C PRO A 291 5.98 -4.00 11.26
N LYS A 292 5.28 -2.89 10.94
CA LYS A 292 4.37 -2.15 11.86
C LYS A 292 3.35 -3.08 12.54
N ALA A 293 2.85 -4.10 11.82
CA ALA A 293 1.89 -5.06 12.36
C ALA A 293 2.46 -5.90 13.52
N TYR A 294 3.76 -6.18 13.51
CA TYR A 294 4.43 -6.92 14.58
C TYR A 294 4.56 -6.09 15.86
N GLY A 295 4.68 -4.76 15.74
CA GLY A 295 4.60 -3.86 16.89
C GLY A 295 3.24 -3.94 17.59
N ALA A 296 2.15 -3.96 16.81
CA ALA A 296 0.81 -4.15 17.37
C ALA A 296 0.63 -5.52 18.04
N ILE A 297 1.24 -6.58 17.49
CA ILE A 297 1.25 -7.91 18.13
C ILE A 297 1.97 -7.87 19.48
N THR A 298 3.13 -7.22 19.57
CA THR A 298 3.87 -7.04 20.82
C THR A 298 3.02 -6.35 21.89
N VAL A 299 2.45 -5.19 21.56
CA VAL A 299 1.60 -4.43 22.48
C VAL A 299 0.44 -5.30 22.94
N ARG A 300 -0.20 -6.00 22.01
CA ARG A 300 -1.35 -6.87 22.30
C ARG A 300 -1.02 -8.00 23.26
N VAL A 301 0.10 -8.70 23.08
CA VAL A 301 0.53 -9.77 24.00
C VAL A 301 0.77 -9.21 25.40
N ILE A 302 1.41 -8.04 25.51
CA ILE A 302 1.65 -7.36 26.80
C ILE A 302 0.32 -6.95 27.45
N THR A 303 -0.59 -6.30 26.70
CA THR A 303 -1.90 -5.88 27.20
C THR A 303 -2.73 -7.05 27.70
N VAL A 304 -2.74 -8.16 26.96
CA VAL A 304 -3.47 -9.36 27.35
C VAL A 304 -2.88 -9.98 28.62
N ALA A 305 -1.55 -10.04 28.75
CA ALA A 305 -0.92 -10.52 29.98
C ALA A 305 -1.33 -9.68 31.20
N VAL A 306 -1.33 -8.35 31.07
CA VAL A 306 -1.78 -7.44 32.14
C VAL A 306 -3.27 -7.64 32.48
N LEU A 307 -4.13 -7.76 31.46
CA LEU A 307 -5.56 -8.01 31.66
C LEU A 307 -5.83 -9.35 32.33
N ALA A 308 -5.05 -10.38 32.00
CA ALA A 308 -5.20 -11.71 32.60
C ALA A 308 -4.73 -11.72 34.06
N CYS A 309 -3.64 -11.02 34.40
CA CYS A 309 -3.25 -10.79 35.80
C CYS A 309 -4.34 -10.06 36.58
N LEU A 310 -4.96 -9.04 35.98
CA LEU A 310 -6.05 -8.29 36.60
C LEU A 310 -7.29 -9.16 36.80
N LEU A 311 -7.64 -10.01 35.82
CA LEU A 311 -8.75 -10.96 35.93
C LEU A 311 -8.53 -11.90 37.12
N GLN A 312 -7.33 -12.47 37.24
CA GLN A 312 -6.98 -13.34 38.35
C GLN A 312 -7.09 -12.62 39.71
N ALA A 313 -6.67 -11.36 39.78
CA ALA A 313 -6.78 -10.53 40.99
C ALA A 313 -8.23 -10.21 41.37
N ILE A 314 -9.14 -10.03 40.41
CA ILE A 314 -10.55 -9.70 40.65
C ILE A 314 -11.35 -10.94 41.08
N VAL A 315 -11.13 -12.09 40.44
CA VAL A 315 -11.94 -13.30 40.67
C VAL A 315 -11.54 -14.01 41.97
N GLY A 316 -10.32 -13.79 42.48
CA GLY A 316 -9.84 -14.43 43.72
C GLY A 316 -9.34 -15.86 43.52
N ALA A 317 -8.95 -16.52 44.64
CA ALA A 317 -8.26 -17.80 44.62
C ALA A 317 -9.11 -18.97 44.05
N PRO A 318 -8.48 -19.95 43.37
CA PRO A 318 -9.15 -21.04 42.66
C PRO A 318 -9.64 -22.12 43.64
N GLU A 319 -10.82 -21.92 44.24
CA GLU A 319 -11.42 -22.92 45.15
C GLU A 319 -12.67 -23.63 44.61
N SER A 320 -13.11 -23.38 43.36
CA SER A 320 -14.29 -24.03 42.80
C SER A 320 -14.08 -24.60 41.39
N GLN A 321 -14.63 -25.79 41.09
CA GLN A 321 -14.66 -26.36 39.72
C GLN A 321 -15.37 -25.47 38.69
N VAL A 322 -16.19 -24.52 39.16
CA VAL A 322 -16.86 -23.50 38.34
C VAL A 322 -15.86 -22.44 37.82
N TYR A 323 -14.73 -22.25 38.53
CA TYR A 323 -13.65 -21.33 38.14
C TYR A 323 -13.06 -21.75 36.79
N ASP A 324 -12.64 -23.00 36.63
CA ASP A 324 -12.02 -23.48 35.38
C ASP A 324 -13.00 -23.44 34.20
N ALA A 325 -14.27 -23.77 34.43
CA ALA A 325 -15.29 -23.78 33.38
C ALA A 325 -15.65 -22.38 32.83
N THR A 326 -15.40 -21.32 33.58
CA THR A 326 -15.83 -19.95 33.21
C THR A 326 -14.66 -18.99 33.01
N VAL A 327 -13.63 -19.05 33.86
CA VAL A 327 -12.48 -18.14 33.84
C VAL A 327 -11.53 -18.47 32.70
N LEU A 328 -11.26 -19.75 32.39
CA LEU A 328 -10.35 -20.13 31.30
C LEU A 328 -10.90 -19.72 29.92
N PRO A 329 -12.18 -20.00 29.55
CA PRO A 329 -12.75 -19.51 28.31
C PRO A 329 -12.81 -17.98 28.25
N LEU A 330 -13.11 -17.32 29.38
CA LEU A 330 -13.14 -15.87 29.46
C LEU A 330 -11.75 -15.26 29.25
N ALA A 331 -10.72 -15.83 29.87
CA ALA A 331 -9.32 -15.43 29.70
C ALA A 331 -8.91 -15.55 28.23
N PHE A 332 -9.26 -16.66 27.57
CA PHE A 332 -9.04 -16.82 26.12
C PHE A 332 -9.75 -15.74 25.30
N VAL A 333 -11.03 -15.46 25.58
CA VAL A 333 -11.80 -14.43 24.87
C VAL A 333 -11.19 -13.04 25.08
N ILE A 334 -10.73 -12.71 26.30
CA ILE A 334 -9.97 -11.49 26.58
C ILE A 334 -8.69 -11.45 25.73
N GLY A 335 -8.03 -12.59 25.59
CA GLY A 335 -6.89 -12.77 24.70
C GLY A 335 -7.20 -12.51 23.22
N VAL A 336 -8.38 -12.90 22.73
CA VAL A 336 -8.80 -12.69 21.34
C VAL A 336 -9.31 -11.26 21.10
N LEU A 337 -10.06 -10.69 22.05
CA LEU A 337 -10.74 -9.38 21.93
C LEU A 337 -10.40 -8.49 23.13
N PRO A 338 -9.17 -7.96 23.22
CA PRO A 338 -8.75 -7.15 24.37
C PRO A 338 -9.54 -5.85 24.50
N GLU A 339 -9.99 -5.26 23.38
CA GLU A 339 -10.80 -4.04 23.39
C GLU A 339 -12.18 -4.28 24.02
N THR A 340 -12.83 -5.40 23.71
CA THR A 340 -14.10 -5.77 24.34
C THR A 340 -13.92 -5.98 25.84
N ALA A 341 -12.81 -6.60 26.25
CA ALA A 341 -12.46 -6.75 27.67
C ALA A 341 -12.25 -5.39 28.36
N MET A 342 -11.58 -4.45 27.69
CA MET A 342 -11.36 -3.10 28.20
C MET A 342 -12.67 -2.31 28.35
N VAL A 343 -13.60 -2.47 27.39
CA VAL A 343 -14.95 -1.88 27.48
C VAL A 343 -15.74 -2.49 28.63
N LEU A 344 -15.74 -3.82 28.78
CA LEU A 344 -16.38 -4.51 29.89
C LEU A 344 -15.80 -4.11 31.24
N LEU A 345 -14.47 -3.97 31.34
CA LEU A 345 -13.80 -3.48 32.52
C LEU A 345 -14.22 -2.04 32.82
N ARG A 346 -14.19 -1.16 31.81
CA ARG A 346 -14.62 0.24 31.94
C ARG A 346 -16.07 0.33 32.37
N ASP A 347 -16.97 -0.48 31.82
CA ASP A 347 -18.39 -0.48 32.19
C ASP A 347 -18.61 -1.03 33.59
N THR A 348 -17.80 -2.00 34.04
CA THR A 348 -17.84 -2.52 35.41
C THR A 348 -17.31 -1.50 36.41
N VAL A 349 -16.21 -0.81 36.09
CA VAL A 349 -15.68 0.32 36.87
C VAL A 349 -16.65 1.50 36.88
N ARG A 350 -17.29 1.84 35.74
CA ARG A 350 -18.30 2.90 35.65
C ARG A 350 -19.54 2.59 36.49
N ARG A 351 -19.99 1.34 36.49
CA ARG A 351 -21.08 0.86 37.36
C ARG A 351 -20.73 1.01 38.84
N PHE A 352 -19.45 0.90 39.20
CA PHE A 352 -18.98 1.05 40.58
C PHE A 352 -18.59 2.49 40.97
N ALA A 353 -18.16 3.34 40.02
CA ALA A 353 -17.48 4.58 40.35
C ALA A 353 -18.15 5.88 39.85
N LEU A 354 -18.86 5.94 38.71
CA LEU A 354 -19.21 7.24 38.11
C LEU A 354 -20.48 7.20 37.25
N THR A 355 -21.58 7.70 37.82
CA THR A 355 -22.77 8.22 37.11
C THR A 355 -22.47 9.58 36.48
N ARG A 356 -21.79 9.61 35.31
CA ARG A 356 -21.89 10.77 34.40
C ARG A 356 -21.75 10.33 32.94
N LYS A 357 -22.83 10.57 32.19
CA LYS A 357 -22.92 10.43 30.73
C LYS A 357 -21.89 11.34 30.06
N HIS A 358 -20.84 10.74 29.51
CA HIS A 358 -20.11 11.33 28.39
C HIS A 358 -20.40 10.51 27.14
N ARG A 359 -21.44 10.94 26.41
CA ARG A 359 -21.65 10.61 25.00
C ARG A 359 -20.88 11.67 24.21
N MET A 360 -19.58 11.48 24.11
CA MET A 360 -18.66 12.31 23.35
C MET A 360 -17.77 11.29 22.64
N LEU A 361 -17.51 11.47 21.34
CA LEU A 361 -16.93 10.51 20.38
C LEU A 361 -17.93 9.85 19.43
N GLU A 362 -19.03 10.51 19.07
CA GLU A 362 -19.68 10.20 17.79
C GLU A 362 -18.91 11.01 16.73
N GLU A 363 -18.19 10.29 15.87
CA GLU A 363 -17.30 10.85 14.86
C GLU A 363 -18.13 11.57 13.79
N GLN A 364 -17.84 12.85 13.53
CA GLN A 364 -18.48 13.61 12.45
C GLN A 364 -18.06 13.00 11.10
N LEU A 365 -19.03 12.71 10.24
CA LEU A 365 -18.84 12.05 8.93
C LEU A 365 -18.07 10.71 9.03
N PRO A 366 -18.68 9.66 9.60
CA PRO A 366 -18.00 8.38 9.76
C PRO A 366 -17.69 7.73 8.41
N LEU A 367 -16.56 7.05 8.33
CA LEU A 367 -16.15 6.29 7.14
C LEU A 367 -17.16 5.21 6.71
N THR A 368 -18.09 4.81 7.59
CA THR A 368 -19.18 3.86 7.29
C THR A 368 -20.14 4.35 6.20
N ASP A 369 -20.16 5.66 5.94
CA ASP A 369 -21.06 6.25 4.96
C ASP A 369 -20.57 6.12 3.51
N ILE A 370 -19.32 5.69 3.33
CA ILE A 370 -18.70 5.44 2.03
C ILE A 370 -19.06 4.02 1.56
N GLU A 371 -19.56 3.92 0.34
CA GLU A 371 -20.01 2.65 -0.22
C GLU A 371 -18.81 1.75 -0.56
N GLY A 372 -18.95 0.46 -0.26
CA GLY A 372 -17.92 -0.55 -0.57
C GLY A 372 -16.73 -0.55 0.38
N LEU A 373 -16.75 0.27 1.44
CA LEU A 373 -15.75 0.24 2.51
C LEU A 373 -16.06 -0.87 3.53
N ASP A 374 -15.22 -1.90 3.56
CA ASP A 374 -15.28 -2.98 4.56
C ASP A 374 -14.70 -2.50 5.91
N LEU A 375 -15.12 -3.10 7.03
CA LEU A 375 -14.62 -2.81 8.38
C LEU A 375 -13.09 -2.92 8.45
N TYR A 376 -12.50 -3.85 7.70
CA TYR A 376 -11.06 -4.01 7.63
C TYR A 376 -10.36 -2.87 6.88
N ASP A 377 -10.95 -2.39 5.78
CA ASP A 377 -10.37 -1.29 5.02
C ASP A 377 -10.50 0.02 5.80
N ARG A 378 -11.60 0.20 6.55
CA ARG A 378 -11.75 1.26 7.54
C ARG A 378 -10.64 1.23 8.59
N ALA A 379 -10.35 0.07 9.18
CA ALA A 379 -9.28 -0.04 10.18
C ALA A 379 -7.91 0.37 9.62
N ARG A 380 -7.63 0.07 8.34
CA ARG A 380 -6.38 0.48 7.68
C ARG A 380 -6.30 1.98 7.43
N LEU A 381 -7.41 2.59 7.00
CA LEU A 381 -7.48 4.05 6.86
C LEU A 381 -7.24 4.72 8.22
N ILE A 382 -7.87 4.23 9.28
CA ILE A 382 -7.67 4.72 10.65
C ILE A 382 -6.19 4.55 11.08
N ASP A 383 -5.58 3.39 10.82
CA ASP A 383 -4.17 3.09 11.15
C ASP A 383 -3.19 4.05 10.44
N GLU A 384 -3.57 4.64 9.31
CA GLU A 384 -2.81 5.62 8.53
C GLU A 384 -3.25 7.07 8.80
N GLY A 385 -4.10 7.31 9.80
CA GLY A 385 -4.51 8.65 10.22
C GLY A 385 -5.68 9.24 9.43
N VAL A 386 -6.47 8.40 8.77
CA VAL A 386 -7.71 8.76 8.08
C VAL A 386 -8.91 8.20 8.85
N PRO A 387 -9.45 8.93 9.85
CA PRO A 387 -10.49 8.41 10.72
C PRO A 387 -11.91 8.66 10.18
N ASN A 388 -12.12 9.73 9.42
CA ASN A 388 -13.41 10.17 8.90
C ASN A 388 -13.37 10.48 7.38
N VAL A 389 -14.54 10.79 6.79
CA VAL A 389 -14.66 11.09 5.34
C VAL A 389 -13.90 12.37 4.95
N GLU A 390 -13.85 13.36 5.83
CA GLU A 390 -13.14 14.61 5.59
C GLU A 390 -11.64 14.38 5.42
N ALA A 391 -11.04 13.61 6.32
CA ALA A 391 -9.66 13.18 6.21
C ALA A 391 -9.45 12.37 4.93
N LEU A 392 -10.40 11.52 4.52
CA LEU A 392 -10.24 10.69 3.33
C LEU A 392 -10.20 11.52 2.04
N ALA A 393 -10.97 12.60 1.94
CA ALA A 393 -10.99 13.43 0.73
C ALA A 393 -9.73 14.28 0.54
N HIS A 394 -9.11 14.73 1.65
CA HIS A 394 -7.95 15.64 1.63
C HIS A 394 -6.61 14.95 1.83
N HIS A 395 -6.59 13.65 2.15
CA HIS A 395 -5.34 12.96 2.42
C HIS A 395 -4.64 12.58 1.11
N ASP A 396 -3.29 12.54 1.14
CA ASP A 396 -2.51 12.26 -0.06
C ASP A 396 -2.82 10.84 -0.58
N LEU A 397 -3.44 10.78 -1.76
CA LEU A 397 -3.88 9.53 -2.38
C LEU A 397 -2.69 8.62 -2.73
N VAL A 398 -1.54 9.19 -3.06
CA VAL A 398 -0.32 8.41 -3.36
C VAL A 398 0.29 7.86 -2.08
N ASP A 399 0.32 8.65 -1.01
CA ASP A 399 0.74 8.17 0.30
C ASP A 399 -0.21 7.07 0.82
N LEU A 400 -1.53 7.23 0.67
CA LEU A 400 -2.49 6.17 0.97
C LEU A 400 -2.27 4.92 0.15
N LEU A 401 -1.96 5.05 -1.13
CA LEU A 401 -1.67 3.90 -1.98
C LEU A 401 -0.44 3.14 -1.48
N LEU A 402 0.62 3.85 -1.14
CA LEU A 402 1.85 3.28 -0.60
C LEU A 402 1.60 2.66 0.78
N GLU A 403 0.96 3.38 1.69
CA GLU A 403 0.85 3.03 3.11
C GLU A 403 -0.35 2.17 3.47
N THR A 404 -1.39 2.16 2.66
CA THR A 404 -2.43 1.14 2.83
C THR A 404 -2.10 -0.10 2.02
N ARG A 405 -1.60 0.00 0.77
CA ARG A 405 -1.61 -1.10 -0.23
C ARG A 405 -3.03 -1.55 -0.62
N ILE A 406 -4.02 -0.69 -0.48
CA ILE A 406 -5.35 -0.93 -1.03
C ILE A 406 -5.27 -0.78 -2.56
N PRO A 407 -5.98 -1.61 -3.36
CA PRO A 407 -6.01 -1.44 -4.81
C PRO A 407 -6.42 -0.02 -5.21
N VAL A 408 -5.67 0.61 -6.12
CA VAL A 408 -5.88 2.02 -6.50
C VAL A 408 -7.30 2.29 -6.96
N GLY A 409 -7.90 1.42 -7.76
CA GLY A 409 -9.26 1.63 -8.23
C GLY A 409 -10.30 1.72 -7.11
N ARG A 410 -10.04 1.08 -5.96
CA ARG A 410 -10.90 1.16 -4.78
C ARG A 410 -10.65 2.45 -3.99
N LEU A 411 -9.38 2.83 -3.80
CA LEU A 411 -9.03 4.11 -3.16
C LEU A 411 -9.56 5.30 -3.96
N VAL A 412 -9.34 5.32 -5.28
CA VAL A 412 -9.84 6.34 -6.20
C VAL A 412 -11.36 6.45 -6.09
N ASP A 413 -12.08 5.33 -6.07
CA ASP A 413 -13.54 5.36 -5.95
C ASP A 413 -14.01 5.92 -4.60
N TRP A 414 -13.36 5.55 -3.50
CA TRP A 414 -13.73 6.05 -2.17
C TRP A 414 -13.39 7.52 -1.97
N VAL A 415 -12.23 7.99 -2.45
CA VAL A 415 -11.88 9.41 -2.40
C VAL A 415 -12.85 10.22 -3.25
N ASP A 416 -13.21 9.74 -4.45
CA ASP A 416 -14.19 10.37 -5.33
C ASP A 416 -15.60 10.46 -4.71
N GLN A 417 -16.02 9.42 -3.97
CA GLN A 417 -17.24 9.46 -3.15
C GLN A 417 -17.14 10.42 -1.95
N ALA A 418 -15.98 10.45 -1.29
CA ALA A 418 -15.71 11.32 -0.14
C ALA A 418 -15.78 12.80 -0.53
N ILE A 419 -15.13 13.17 -1.65
CA ILE A 419 -15.17 14.52 -2.22
C ILE A 419 -16.63 14.94 -2.49
N LEU A 420 -17.43 14.10 -3.17
CA LEU A 420 -18.84 14.41 -3.43
C LEU A 420 -19.61 14.64 -2.12
N ARG A 421 -19.38 13.79 -1.12
CA ARG A 421 -20.09 13.86 0.16
C ARG A 421 -19.77 15.15 0.91
N LEU A 422 -18.50 15.57 0.95
CA LEU A 422 -18.10 16.82 1.60
C LEU A 422 -18.71 18.06 0.96
N HIS A 423 -18.95 18.03 -0.35
CA HIS A 423 -19.53 19.17 -1.06
C HIS A 423 -21.06 19.24 -0.96
N ILE A 424 -21.74 18.16 -0.56
CA ILE A 424 -23.20 18.10 -0.47
C ILE A 424 -23.71 18.18 0.98
N VAL A 425 -23.03 17.48 1.89
CA VAL A 425 -23.39 17.37 3.30
C VAL A 425 -22.66 18.44 4.08
N ASP A 426 -23.40 19.26 4.82
CA ASP A 426 -22.80 20.25 5.71
C ASP A 426 -22.12 19.55 6.90
N SER A 427 -20.78 19.61 6.94
CA SER A 427 -19.96 19.02 8.01
C SER A 427 -20.11 19.74 9.35
N THR A 428 -20.63 20.97 9.36
CA THR A 428 -20.82 21.75 10.58
C THR A 428 -22.11 21.39 11.33
N ALA A 429 -23.05 20.75 10.64
CA ALA A 429 -24.31 20.27 11.22
C ALA A 429 -24.12 18.86 11.83
N GLU A 430 -24.58 18.65 13.06
CA GLU A 430 -24.54 17.33 13.72
C GLU A 430 -25.29 16.25 12.90
N LYS A 431 -26.36 16.67 12.19
CA LYS A 431 -27.05 15.88 11.16
C LYS A 431 -27.58 16.81 10.07
N ASP A 432 -27.21 16.57 8.82
CA ASP A 432 -27.79 17.20 7.63
C ASP A 432 -28.68 16.20 6.87
N PRO A 433 -29.98 16.11 7.21
CA PRO A 433 -30.90 15.20 6.53
C PRO A 433 -31.18 15.64 5.09
N GLU A 434 -31.06 16.93 4.79
CA GLU A 434 -31.29 17.45 3.44
C GLU A 434 -30.16 17.02 2.51
N GLY A 435 -28.90 17.25 2.89
CA GLY A 435 -27.74 16.78 2.12
C GLY A 435 -27.73 15.25 1.94
N THR A 436 -28.19 14.51 2.95
CA THR A 436 -28.33 13.04 2.84
C THR A 436 -29.42 12.64 1.82
N THR A 437 -30.52 13.40 1.75
CA THR A 437 -31.60 13.18 0.77
C THR A 437 -31.12 13.48 -0.65
N VAL A 438 -30.39 14.59 -0.84
CA VAL A 438 -29.77 14.94 -2.13
C VAL A 438 -28.82 13.82 -2.59
N LEU A 439 -28.01 13.26 -1.69
CA LEU A 439 -27.16 12.12 -2.03
C LEU A 439 -27.96 10.87 -2.43
N SER A 440 -29.09 10.58 -1.78
CA SER A 440 -29.94 9.46 -2.20
C SER A 440 -30.60 9.71 -3.56
N ASP A 441 -31.00 10.94 -3.87
CA ASP A 441 -31.63 11.30 -5.13
C ASP A 441 -30.63 11.22 -6.29
N LEU A 442 -29.40 11.71 -6.08
CA LEU A 442 -28.29 11.52 -7.03
C LEU A 442 -27.99 10.03 -7.27
N ARG A 443 -27.98 9.22 -6.20
CA ARG A 443 -27.79 7.76 -6.31
C ARG A 443 -28.90 7.09 -7.10
N ALA A 444 -30.16 7.53 -6.97
CA ALA A 444 -31.28 7.01 -7.76
C ALA A 444 -31.09 7.26 -9.26
N LEU A 445 -30.33 8.31 -9.64
CA LEU A 445 -29.91 8.59 -11.01
C LEU A 445 -28.63 7.86 -11.43
N GLY A 446 -28.05 7.01 -10.56
CA GLY A 446 -26.79 6.32 -10.80
C GLY A 446 -25.54 7.19 -10.60
N ILE A 447 -25.67 8.37 -10.00
CA ILE A 447 -24.56 9.27 -9.69
C ILE A 447 -24.07 8.96 -8.27
N ARG A 448 -22.91 8.31 -8.15
CA ARG A 448 -22.34 7.92 -6.85
C ARG A 448 -21.11 8.72 -6.42
N SER A 449 -20.41 9.34 -7.38
CA SER A 449 -19.11 9.98 -7.15
C SER A 449 -19.04 11.37 -7.77
N ALA A 450 -18.05 12.18 -7.36
CA ALA A 450 -17.88 13.54 -7.88
C ALA A 450 -17.62 13.52 -9.39
N THR A 451 -16.80 12.60 -9.88
CA THR A 451 -16.57 12.46 -11.32
C THR A 451 -17.80 12.01 -12.10
N ASP A 452 -18.68 11.19 -11.51
CA ASP A 452 -19.96 10.82 -12.13
C ASP A 452 -20.88 12.04 -12.25
N LEU A 453 -20.92 12.91 -11.22
CA LEU A 453 -21.70 14.14 -11.26
C LEU A 453 -21.18 15.11 -12.33
N LEU A 454 -19.86 15.28 -12.41
CA LEU A 454 -19.22 16.10 -13.44
C LEU A 454 -19.48 15.53 -14.85
N ALA A 455 -19.44 14.21 -15.00
CA ALA A 455 -19.75 13.55 -16.26
C ALA A 455 -21.23 13.68 -16.63
N ALA A 456 -22.14 13.54 -15.66
CA ALA A 456 -23.57 13.74 -15.84
C ALA A 456 -23.87 15.18 -16.27
N ARG A 457 -23.25 16.18 -15.65
CA ARG A 457 -23.40 17.59 -16.04
C ARG A 457 -23.04 17.85 -17.51
N GLN A 458 -22.01 17.17 -18.01
CA GLN A 458 -21.53 17.29 -19.39
C GLN A 458 -22.35 16.47 -20.41
N ARG A 459 -22.87 15.30 -20.01
CA ARG A 459 -23.47 14.31 -20.93
C ARG A 459 -24.99 14.21 -20.86
N CYS A 460 -25.62 14.64 -19.76
CA CYS A 460 -27.06 14.48 -19.58
C CYS A 460 -27.84 15.39 -20.53
N ALA A 461 -28.54 14.78 -21.49
CA ALA A 461 -29.57 15.46 -22.28
C ALA A 461 -30.74 15.97 -21.40
N HIS A 462 -30.93 15.39 -20.21
CA HIS A 462 -32.04 15.64 -19.30
C HIS A 462 -31.61 16.47 -18.08
N ARG A 463 -31.07 17.68 -18.32
CA ARG A 463 -30.55 18.58 -17.28
C ARG A 463 -31.56 18.86 -16.15
N LYS A 464 -32.87 18.88 -16.45
CA LYS A 464 -33.94 19.08 -15.46
C LYS A 464 -33.93 18.04 -14.34
N ALA A 465 -33.76 16.75 -14.68
CA ALA A 465 -33.73 15.68 -13.68
C ALA A 465 -32.52 15.79 -12.75
N LEU A 466 -31.39 16.28 -13.27
CA LEU A 466 -30.19 16.53 -12.47
C LEU A 466 -30.38 17.71 -11.51
N VAL A 467 -30.99 18.80 -11.98
CA VAL A 467 -31.31 19.96 -11.14
C VAL A 467 -32.31 19.59 -10.04
N GLU A 468 -33.34 18.80 -10.37
CA GLU A 468 -34.32 18.30 -9.41
C GLU A 468 -33.69 17.40 -8.34
N ALA A 469 -32.78 16.50 -8.72
CA ALA A 469 -32.08 15.62 -7.77
C ALA A 469 -31.09 16.37 -6.88
N VAL A 470 -30.54 17.49 -7.35
CA VAL A 470 -29.68 18.32 -6.53
C VAL A 470 -30.51 19.15 -5.55
N ALA A 471 -31.69 19.65 -5.95
CA ALA A 471 -32.53 20.61 -5.21
C ALA A 471 -32.79 20.25 -3.73
N ARG A 472 -32.66 21.25 -2.84
CA ARG A 472 -33.07 21.13 -1.44
C ARG A 472 -34.56 21.43 -1.29
N ARG A 473 -35.13 21.06 -0.15
CA ARG A 473 -36.59 21.13 0.07
C ARG A 473 -37.10 22.57 -0.05
N GLY A 474 -37.98 22.81 -1.03
CA GLY A 474 -38.58 24.13 -1.26
C GLY A 474 -37.72 25.10 -2.06
N GLU A 475 -36.57 24.66 -2.57
CA GLU A 475 -35.70 25.45 -3.46
C GLU A 475 -36.35 25.57 -4.85
N PRO A 476 -36.49 26.78 -5.42
CA PRO A 476 -36.97 26.95 -6.78
C PRO A 476 -35.95 26.39 -7.78
N PRO A 477 -36.38 25.95 -8.97
CA PRO A 477 -35.50 25.28 -9.93
C PRO A 477 -34.35 26.17 -10.45
N ALA A 478 -34.49 27.49 -10.43
CA ALA A 478 -33.42 28.42 -10.79
C ALA A 478 -32.28 28.41 -9.77
N ASP A 479 -32.61 28.50 -8.47
CA ASP A 479 -31.61 28.49 -7.39
C ASP A 479 -30.89 27.13 -7.30
N ALA A 480 -31.64 26.03 -7.53
CA ALA A 480 -31.04 24.69 -7.60
C ALA A 480 -30.08 24.54 -8.78
N GLU A 481 -30.34 25.22 -9.90
CA GLU A 481 -29.43 25.26 -11.05
C GLU A 481 -28.16 26.05 -10.72
N ASP A 482 -28.28 27.23 -10.11
CA ASP A 482 -27.13 28.02 -9.67
C ASP A 482 -26.28 27.26 -8.64
N ARG A 483 -26.92 26.55 -7.71
CA ARG A 483 -26.21 25.71 -6.74
C ARG A 483 -25.49 24.54 -7.42
N LEU A 484 -26.08 23.92 -8.43
CA LEU A 484 -25.41 22.89 -9.22
C LEU A 484 -24.15 23.45 -9.92
N GLU A 485 -24.21 24.67 -10.46
CA GLU A 485 -23.03 25.30 -11.08
C GLU A 485 -21.94 25.62 -10.05
N LEU A 486 -22.31 26.16 -8.88
CA LEU A 486 -21.37 26.40 -7.78
C LEU A 486 -20.74 25.10 -7.26
N LEU A 487 -21.55 24.05 -7.10
CA LEU A 487 -21.10 22.72 -6.70
C LEU A 487 -20.10 22.16 -7.71
N VAL A 488 -20.42 22.18 -9.00
CA VAL A 488 -19.54 21.69 -10.07
C VAL A 488 -18.24 22.48 -10.13
N THR A 489 -18.30 23.80 -9.91
CA THR A 489 -17.10 24.65 -9.84
C THR A 489 -16.22 24.27 -8.67
N GLY A 490 -16.78 24.15 -7.45
CA GLY A 490 -16.04 23.70 -6.27
C GLY A 490 -15.40 22.32 -6.44
N LEU A 491 -16.15 21.37 -7.03
CA LEU A 491 -15.62 20.04 -7.33
C LEU A 491 -14.47 20.04 -8.36
N CYS A 492 -14.44 21.00 -9.28
CA CYS A 492 -13.35 21.13 -10.24
C CYS A 492 -12.08 21.73 -9.62
N ASP A 493 -12.23 22.50 -8.55
CA ASP A 493 -11.12 23.12 -7.80
C ASP A 493 -10.50 22.18 -6.76
N ASP A 494 -11.11 21.02 -6.50
CA ASP A 494 -10.58 20.00 -5.61
C ASP A 494 -9.22 19.45 -6.11
N GLU A 495 -8.27 19.31 -5.19
CA GLU A 495 -6.88 18.93 -5.50
C GLU A 495 -6.75 17.54 -6.15
N TRP A 496 -7.62 16.58 -5.80
CA TRP A 496 -7.51 15.20 -6.26
C TRP A 496 -8.38 14.90 -7.48
N ILE A 497 -9.33 15.77 -7.84
CA ILE A 497 -10.25 15.51 -8.96
C ILE A 497 -9.51 15.29 -10.28
N THR A 498 -8.39 15.98 -10.49
CA THR A 498 -7.56 15.84 -11.71
C THR A 498 -6.88 14.47 -11.76
N TYR A 499 -6.37 13.98 -10.63
CA TYR A 499 -5.75 12.66 -10.53
C TYR A 499 -6.79 11.54 -10.73
N ILE A 500 -7.96 11.68 -10.10
CA ILE A 500 -9.08 10.73 -10.22
C ILE A 500 -9.55 10.64 -11.67
N ARG A 501 -9.78 11.79 -12.34
CA ARG A 501 -10.14 11.85 -13.76
C ARG A 501 -9.08 11.18 -14.63
N THR A 502 -7.81 11.51 -14.40
CA THR A 502 -6.69 10.91 -15.14
C THR A 502 -6.69 9.39 -15.01
N TRP A 503 -6.93 8.86 -13.81
CA TRP A 503 -7.00 7.42 -13.58
C TRP A 503 -8.19 6.76 -14.31
N ARG A 504 -9.36 7.40 -14.30
CA ARG A 504 -10.56 6.90 -15.00
C ARG A 504 -10.38 6.94 -16.53
N ASP A 505 -9.77 7.99 -17.06
CA ASP A 505 -9.53 8.16 -18.50
C ASP A 505 -8.45 7.22 -19.03
N ARG A 506 -7.36 6.99 -18.27
CA ARG A 506 -6.25 6.09 -18.64
C ARG A 506 -6.56 4.60 -18.42
N SER A 507 -7.81 4.19 -18.60
CA SER A 507 -8.23 2.77 -18.49
C SER A 507 -7.73 1.91 -19.65
N LEU A 508 -7.55 2.49 -20.83
CA LEU A 508 -7.03 1.81 -22.02
C LEU A 508 -5.53 2.04 -22.17
N VAL A 509 -4.81 0.96 -22.54
CA VAL A 509 -3.38 1.02 -22.81
C VAL A 509 -3.17 1.69 -24.18
N ALA A 510 -2.49 2.84 -24.20
CA ALA A 510 -2.14 3.53 -25.43
C ALA A 510 -1.06 2.77 -26.23
N ASN A 511 -1.18 2.78 -27.55
CA ASN A 511 -0.15 2.30 -28.47
C ASN A 511 0.73 3.48 -28.88
N ARG A 512 2.05 3.34 -28.75
CA ARG A 512 3.01 4.37 -29.11
C ARG A 512 3.95 3.85 -30.19
N TYR A 513 3.84 4.42 -31.37
CA TYR A 513 4.63 4.08 -32.54
C TYR A 513 5.86 4.98 -32.63
N ILE A 514 7.04 4.37 -32.69
CA ILE A 514 8.33 5.05 -32.78
C ILE A 514 9.01 4.55 -34.05
N ARG A 515 9.37 5.47 -34.95
CA ARG A 515 10.15 5.15 -36.15
C ARG A 515 11.58 5.63 -35.97
N LEU A 516 12.55 4.74 -36.16
CA LEU A 516 13.97 5.04 -36.07
C LEU A 516 14.56 5.40 -37.44
N ASP A 517 15.59 6.24 -37.47
CA ASP A 517 16.48 6.39 -38.62
C ASP A 517 17.59 5.33 -38.65
N ARG A 518 18.51 5.46 -39.60
CA ARG A 518 19.65 4.54 -39.76
C ARG A 518 20.67 4.65 -38.63
N ASP A 519 20.66 5.76 -37.88
CA ASP A 519 21.54 6.00 -36.73
C ASP A 519 20.86 5.56 -35.40
N GLY A 520 19.59 5.13 -35.47
CA GLY A 520 18.81 4.66 -34.32
C GLY A 520 18.10 5.75 -33.52
N GLU A 521 18.04 6.96 -34.05
CA GLU A 521 17.36 8.08 -33.41
C GLU A 521 15.86 8.10 -33.80
N PRO A 522 14.96 8.42 -32.87
CA PRO A 522 13.52 8.43 -33.13
C PRO A 522 13.12 9.64 -33.99
N VAL A 523 12.85 9.41 -35.27
CA VAL A 523 12.44 10.43 -36.26
C VAL A 523 10.98 10.82 -36.11
N SER A 524 10.11 9.85 -35.79
CA SER A 524 8.68 10.12 -35.61
C SER A 524 8.12 9.33 -34.45
N VAL A 525 7.39 10.02 -33.57
CA VAL A 525 6.70 9.43 -32.43
C VAL A 525 5.22 9.78 -32.52
N ARG A 526 4.37 8.77 -32.55
CA ARG A 526 2.91 8.91 -32.56
C ARG A 526 2.31 8.07 -31.44
N THR A 527 1.37 8.65 -30.71
CA THR A 527 0.63 7.95 -29.66
C THR A 527 -0.83 7.88 -30.06
N GLU A 528 -1.36 6.67 -30.13
CA GLU A 528 -2.77 6.39 -30.40
C GLU A 528 -3.38 5.79 -29.14
N VAL A 529 -4.40 6.45 -28.61
CA VAL A 529 -5.25 5.87 -27.57
C VAL A 529 -6.34 5.08 -28.30
N PRO A 530 -6.52 3.77 -28.01
CA PRO A 530 -7.58 3.00 -28.63
C PRO A 530 -8.93 3.70 -28.41
N ASP A 531 -9.75 3.82 -29.46
CA ASP A 531 -11.10 4.34 -29.33
C ASP A 531 -11.88 3.45 -28.37
N ASN A 532 -12.35 4.03 -27.27
CA ASN A 532 -13.28 3.35 -26.38
C ASN A 532 -14.65 3.44 -27.06
N ASP A 533 -15.14 2.37 -27.69
CA ASP A 533 -16.49 2.35 -28.28
C ASP A 533 -17.59 2.71 -27.25
N LEU A 534 -17.32 2.58 -25.93
CA LEU A 534 -18.20 3.07 -24.86
C LEU A 534 -18.25 4.61 -24.72
N HIS A 535 -17.28 5.33 -25.28
CA HIS A 535 -17.35 6.79 -25.39
C HIS A 535 -18.22 7.26 -26.56
N ASP A 536 -18.72 6.38 -27.41
CA ASP A 536 -19.61 6.79 -28.51
C ASP A 536 -21.08 7.03 -28.08
N CYS A 537 -21.40 6.88 -26.79
CA CYS A 537 -22.58 7.52 -26.21
C CYS A 537 -22.48 9.07 -26.19
N ARG A 538 -21.32 9.64 -26.58
CA ARG A 538 -21.09 11.09 -26.68
C ARG A 538 -21.90 11.76 -27.80
N HIS A 539 -22.41 11.03 -28.79
CA HIS A 539 -23.32 11.56 -29.81
C HIS A 539 -24.37 10.53 -30.22
N PRO A 540 -25.66 10.69 -29.83
CA PRO A 540 -26.72 9.80 -30.32
C PRO A 540 -27.00 9.91 -31.83
N SER A 541 -26.30 10.76 -32.59
CA SER A 541 -26.65 11.10 -33.99
C SER A 541 -25.62 10.75 -35.07
N SER A 542 -24.41 10.28 -34.74
CA SER A 542 -23.37 10.07 -35.76
C SER A 542 -23.32 8.64 -36.35
N ARG A 543 -23.71 7.60 -35.60
CA ARG A 543 -23.64 6.21 -36.12
C ARG A 543 -24.88 5.73 -36.89
N LEU A 544 -26.04 6.36 -36.73
CA LEU A 544 -27.22 6.03 -37.54
C LEU A 544 -27.18 6.63 -38.94
N SER A 545 -26.43 7.72 -39.16
CA SER A 545 -26.32 8.37 -40.47
C SER A 545 -25.34 7.69 -41.43
N SER A 546 -24.30 7.01 -40.93
CA SER A 546 -23.34 6.28 -41.77
C SER A 546 -23.86 4.90 -42.23
N LEU A 547 -24.69 4.25 -41.41
CA LEU A 547 -25.36 3.00 -41.78
C LEU A 547 -26.55 3.23 -42.72
N TYR A 548 -27.28 4.35 -42.60
CA TYR A 548 -28.35 4.69 -43.55
C TYR A 548 -27.83 5.14 -44.93
N ARG A 549 -26.61 5.70 -45.00
CA ARG A 549 -26.00 6.12 -46.27
C ARG A 549 -25.40 4.96 -47.09
N ARG A 550 -25.30 3.76 -46.50
CA ARG A 550 -24.84 2.54 -47.19
C ARG A 550 -25.95 1.70 -47.82
N PHE A 551 -27.22 2.02 -47.58
CA PHE A 551 -28.36 1.21 -48.05
C PHE A 551 -29.40 1.98 -48.89
N THR A 552 -29.10 3.19 -49.35
CA THR A 552 -29.92 3.87 -50.37
C THR A 552 -29.31 3.68 -51.76
N PRO A 553 -30.02 3.05 -52.72
CA PRO A 553 -29.59 3.02 -54.11
C PRO A 553 -29.68 4.43 -54.71
N PRO A 554 -28.86 4.78 -55.71
CA PRO A 554 -28.90 6.10 -56.33
C PRO A 554 -30.15 6.21 -57.21
N CYS A 555 -31.20 6.87 -56.72
CA CYS A 555 -32.26 7.35 -57.62
C CYS A 555 -31.71 8.53 -58.41
N ARG A 556 -31.50 8.28 -59.72
CA ARG A 556 -31.23 9.28 -60.74
C ARG A 556 -32.27 10.40 -60.67
N ILE A 557 -31.81 11.63 -60.46
CA ILE A 557 -32.56 12.82 -60.86
C ILE A 557 -32.50 12.86 -62.39
N GLY A 558 -33.59 12.45 -63.03
CA GLY A 558 -33.88 12.80 -64.41
C GLY A 558 -34.58 14.15 -64.42
N THR A 559 -33.89 15.16 -64.94
CA THR A 559 -34.48 16.41 -65.41
C THR A 559 -35.46 16.08 -66.55
N ILE A 560 -36.64 16.69 -66.58
CA ILE A 560 -37.31 17.31 -67.74
C ILE A 560 -38.76 17.70 -67.35
N LEU A 561 -39.06 18.99 -67.60
CA LEU A 561 -40.33 19.75 -67.58
C LEU A 561 -40.97 20.10 -66.23
#